data_AF-A0A1Q9R8L8-F1
#
_entry.id   AF-A0A1Q9R8L8-F1
#
_cell.length_a   1.000
_cell.length_b   1.000
_cell.length_c   1.000
_cell.angle_alpha   90.00
_cell.angle_beta   90.00
_cell.angle_gamma   90.00
#
_symmetry.space_group_name_H-M   'P 1'
#
loop_
_entity.id
_entity.type
_entity.pdbx_description
1 polymer ?
#
loop_
_entity_poly.entity_id
_entity_poly.type
_entity_poly.pdbx_seq_one_letter_code
_entity_poly.pdbx_strand_id
1 'polypeptide(L)'
;MRSDDELVAKLSVRLTEEIKNLPADGRDHELIVKIKGDYGNINLGTQNFEIHSGKQPPPRGSDRERECPQCGQPAWRYTKHCMHCDYDMHRHDELVAEEEAKIRKSETDRYLLKAFGVFAAIAATSFLIKDYLPESWRSWAIGVTVAAGGLAFLILQAHR
;
A
#
# COMPACT_ATOMS: atom_id res chain seq x y z
N MET A 1 13.16 15.83 46.69
CA MET A 1 12.44 14.98 45.70
C MET A 1 11.50 15.80 44.82
N ARG A 2 10.39 16.39 45.29
CA ARG A 2 9.44 17.13 44.39
C ARG A 2 10.01 18.36 43.66
N SER A 3 11.07 18.98 44.17
CA SER A 3 11.67 20.20 43.58
C SER A 3 12.63 19.90 42.42
N ASP A 4 13.30 18.75 42.44
CA ASP A 4 14.34 18.42 41.47
C ASP A 4 13.71 17.96 40.15
N ASP A 5 12.64 17.17 40.24
CA ASP A 5 11.87 16.71 39.07
C ASP A 5 11.26 17.90 38.28
N GLU A 6 10.83 18.96 38.97
CA GLU A 6 10.29 20.16 38.32
C GLU A 6 11.37 20.97 37.60
N LEU A 7 12.58 21.04 38.18
CA LEU A 7 13.74 21.71 37.55
C LEU A 7 14.22 20.94 36.33
N VAL A 8 14.28 19.60 36.40
CA VAL A 8 14.62 18.73 35.28
C VAL A 8 13.61 18.87 34.15
N ALA A 9 12.31 18.92 34.47
CA ALA A 9 11.26 19.15 33.49
C ALA A 9 11.36 20.52 32.80
N LYS A 10 11.70 21.59 33.54
CA LYS A 10 11.91 22.92 32.94
C LYS A 10 13.15 22.97 32.04
N LEU A 11 14.23 22.30 32.43
CA LEU A 11 15.46 22.19 31.62
C LEU A 11 15.21 21.41 30.33
N SER A 12 14.51 20.28 30.39
CA SER A 12 14.22 19.45 29.22
C SER A 12 13.33 20.16 28.20
N VAL A 13 12.32 20.91 28.66
CA VAL A 13 11.46 21.73 27.78
C VAL A 13 12.29 22.80 27.07
N ARG A 14 13.16 23.51 27.81
CA ARG A 14 13.99 24.58 27.24
C ARG A 14 15.01 24.07 26.23
N LEU A 15 15.65 22.93 26.51
CA LEU A 15 16.55 22.27 25.55
C LEU A 15 15.81 21.82 24.29
N THR A 16 14.62 21.24 24.45
CA THR A 16 13.80 20.79 23.31
C THR A 16 13.42 21.94 22.40
N GLU A 17 13.12 23.11 22.98
CA GLU A 17 12.79 24.32 22.25
C GLU A 17 14.00 24.88 21.49
N GLU A 18 15.18 24.91 22.10
CA GLU A 18 16.41 25.32 21.39
C GLU A 18 16.78 24.36 20.25
N ILE A 19 16.64 23.04 20.47
CA ILE A 19 16.89 22.04 19.41
C ILE A 19 15.93 22.24 18.23
N LYS A 20 14.65 22.56 18.49
CA LYS A 20 13.67 22.84 17.42
C LYS A 20 14.02 24.08 16.61
N ASN A 21 14.73 25.03 17.19
CA ASN A 21 15.14 26.28 16.54
C ASN A 21 16.47 26.15 15.78
N LEU A 22 17.14 24.99 15.82
CA LEU A 22 18.37 24.77 15.05
C LEU A 22 18.08 24.68 13.54
N PRO A 23 18.98 25.20 12.69
CA PRO A 23 18.85 25.10 11.24
C PRO A 23 18.98 23.63 10.78
N ALA A 24 18.08 23.19 9.90
CA ALA A 24 18.10 21.86 9.30
C ALA A 24 19.07 21.78 8.10
N ASP A 25 20.35 22.09 8.33
CA ASP A 25 21.38 22.17 7.28
C ASP A 25 22.29 20.93 7.19
N GLY A 26 22.04 19.91 8.03
CA GLY A 26 22.79 18.66 8.03
C GLY A 26 24.22 18.76 8.60
N ARG A 27 24.55 19.88 9.26
CA ARG A 27 25.83 20.08 9.95
C ARG A 27 25.68 19.87 11.45
N ASP A 28 26.79 19.61 12.12
CA ASP A 28 26.84 19.53 13.58
C ASP A 28 26.68 20.94 14.17
N HIS A 29 25.75 21.09 15.12
CA HIS A 29 25.53 22.33 15.85
C HIS A 29 25.81 22.14 17.34
N GLU A 30 26.58 23.05 17.92
CA GLU A 30 26.93 23.04 19.34
C GLU A 30 25.93 23.88 20.15
N LEU A 31 25.31 23.27 21.16
CA LEU A 31 24.44 23.96 22.12
C LEU A 31 25.16 24.07 23.47
N ILE A 32 25.46 25.30 23.90
CA ILE A 32 26.16 25.57 25.17
C ILE A 32 25.16 26.01 26.24
N VAL A 33 24.88 25.14 27.20
CA VAL A 33 23.99 25.46 28.34
C VAL A 33 24.82 25.93 29.54
N LYS A 34 24.68 27.20 29.92
CA LYS A 34 25.32 27.76 31.13
C LYS A 34 24.38 27.65 32.33
N ILE A 35 24.68 26.74 33.24
CA ILE A 35 23.94 26.57 34.51
C ILE A 35 24.65 27.35 35.60
N LYS A 36 23.96 28.30 36.25
CA LYS A 36 24.43 28.97 37.47
C LYS A 36 23.81 28.28 38.68
N GLY A 37 24.63 27.70 39.54
CA GLY A 37 24.21 27.09 40.80
C GLY A 37 25.38 26.93 41.78
N ASP A 38 25.10 27.03 43.07
CA ASP A 38 26.07 26.89 44.16
C ASP A 38 26.11 25.44 44.67
N TYR A 39 26.41 24.51 43.76
CA TYR A 39 26.66 23.11 44.08
C TYR A 39 28.12 22.83 43.73
N GLY A 40 28.90 22.39 44.72
CA GLY A 40 30.33 22.18 44.61
C GLY A 40 30.73 21.45 43.32
N ASN A 41 31.64 22.08 42.58
CA ASN A 41 32.37 21.60 41.40
C ASN A 41 31.82 20.30 40.78
N ILE A 42 30.64 20.36 40.15
CA ILE A 42 30.08 19.22 39.42
C ILE A 42 30.86 19.11 38.11
N ASN A 43 31.93 18.32 38.14
CA ASN A 43 32.72 17.99 36.96
C ASN A 43 31.93 16.96 36.14
N LEU A 44 30.96 17.42 35.33
CA LEU A 44 30.08 16.56 34.56
C LEU A 44 30.80 15.78 33.44
N GLY A 45 32.09 16.05 33.20
CA GLY A 45 32.82 15.52 32.06
C GLY A 45 32.20 15.96 30.73
N THR A 46 32.87 15.63 29.63
CA THR A 46 32.26 15.75 28.31
C THR A 46 31.37 14.53 28.10
N GLN A 47 30.05 14.68 28.30
CA GLN A 47 29.07 13.66 27.92
C GLN A 47 28.57 13.96 26.51
N ASN A 48 29.00 13.14 25.56
CA ASN A 48 28.46 13.18 24.20
C ASN A 48 27.10 12.49 24.20
N PHE A 49 26.03 13.27 24.11
CA PHE A 49 24.70 12.74 23.86
C PHE A 49 24.50 12.70 22.35
N GLU A 50 24.67 11.53 21.74
CA GLU A 50 24.27 11.32 20.35
C GLU A 50 22.74 11.27 20.28
N ILE A 51 22.14 12.43 19.99
CA ILE A 51 20.73 12.53 19.67
C ILE A 51 20.58 12.08 18.23
N HIS A 52 20.33 10.80 18.02
CA HIS A 52 19.90 10.32 16.70
C HIS A 52 18.56 10.98 16.39
N SER A 53 18.55 11.90 15.42
CA SER A 53 17.29 12.50 14.99
C SER A 53 16.37 11.35 14.57
N GLY A 54 15.15 11.36 15.11
CA GLY A 54 14.14 10.37 14.78
C GLY A 54 14.02 10.24 13.27
N LYS A 55 13.74 9.01 12.80
CA LYS A 55 13.49 8.59 11.40
C LYS A 55 13.50 9.79 10.43
N GLN A 56 14.58 9.97 9.68
CA GLN A 56 14.67 11.08 8.73
C GLN A 56 13.63 10.91 7.61
N PRO A 57 12.96 11.98 7.15
CA PRO A 57 12.05 11.90 6.02
C PRO A 57 12.80 11.55 4.73
N PRO A 58 12.14 10.88 3.76
CA PRO A 58 12.77 10.56 2.48
C PRO A 58 13.15 11.83 1.71
N PRO A 59 14.20 11.78 0.86
CA PRO A 59 14.52 12.89 -0.04
C PRO A 59 13.33 13.20 -0.95
N ARG A 60 12.95 14.48 -1.03
CA ARG A 60 11.83 14.94 -1.86
C ARG A 60 12.10 14.66 -3.35
N GLY A 61 11.10 14.13 -4.04
CA GLY A 61 11.17 13.74 -5.45
C GLY A 61 11.96 12.46 -5.72
N SER A 62 12.32 11.69 -4.68
CA SER A 62 12.95 10.38 -4.87
C SER A 62 11.91 9.28 -5.06
N ASP A 63 12.26 8.19 -5.77
CA ASP A 63 11.42 6.98 -5.91
C ASP A 63 11.11 6.26 -4.57
N ARG A 64 11.74 6.73 -3.49
CA ARG A 64 11.55 6.22 -2.13
C ARG A 64 10.55 7.05 -1.33
N GLU A 65 10.09 8.18 -1.86
CA GLU A 65 9.03 8.99 -1.27
C GLU A 65 7.66 8.42 -1.67
N ARG A 66 6.76 8.37 -0.69
CA ARG A 66 5.32 8.20 -0.93
C ARG A 66 4.54 9.07 0.05
N GLU A 67 3.30 9.41 -0.28
CA GLU A 67 2.41 10.11 0.65
C GLU A 67 1.62 9.10 1.49
N CYS A 68 1.47 9.39 2.78
CA CYS A 68 0.60 8.60 3.64
C CYS A 68 -0.88 8.92 3.32
N PRO A 69 -1.73 7.92 3.02
CA PRO A 69 -3.14 8.16 2.67
C PRO A 69 -3.98 8.75 3.81
N GLN A 70 -3.53 8.62 5.07
CA GLN A 70 -4.27 9.15 6.23
C GLN A 70 -3.89 10.59 6.58
N CYS A 71 -2.60 10.93 6.56
CA CYS A 71 -2.11 12.24 7.04
C CYS A 71 -1.53 13.14 5.94
N GLY A 72 -1.36 12.63 4.71
CA GLY A 72 -0.83 13.38 3.57
C GLY A 72 0.64 13.79 3.69
N GLN A 73 1.36 13.29 4.70
CA GLN A 73 2.78 13.58 4.88
C GLN A 73 3.66 12.60 4.09
N PRO A 74 4.84 13.04 3.63
CA PRO A 74 5.78 12.17 2.96
C PRO A 74 6.35 11.13 3.93
N ALA A 75 6.29 9.87 3.53
CA ALA A 75 6.76 8.70 4.23
C ALA A 75 7.61 7.83 3.29
N TRP A 76 8.41 6.94 3.87
CA TRP A 76 9.18 5.99 3.08
C TRP A 76 8.28 4.98 2.37
N ARG A 77 8.54 4.73 1.10
CA ARG A 77 7.75 3.81 0.26
C ARG A 77 7.68 2.39 0.80
N TYR A 78 8.79 1.88 1.34
CA TYR A 78 8.93 0.49 1.77
C TYR A 78 8.70 0.28 3.28
N THR A 79 8.32 1.33 4.02
CA THR A 79 8.01 1.16 5.45
C THR A 79 6.56 0.72 5.64
N LYS A 80 6.36 -0.29 6.49
CA LYS A 80 5.02 -0.80 6.83
C LYS A 80 4.13 0.28 7.46
N HIS A 81 4.66 1.00 8.45
CA HIS A 81 3.94 2.04 9.18
C HIS A 81 4.43 3.44 8.80
N CYS A 82 3.51 4.40 8.81
CA CYS A 82 3.84 5.81 8.64
C CYS A 82 4.70 6.33 9.80
N MET A 83 5.75 7.07 9.48
CA MET A 83 6.62 7.69 10.49
C MET A 83 5.96 8.84 11.28
N HIS A 84 4.82 9.37 10.80
CA HIS A 84 4.13 10.53 11.38
C HIS A 84 2.91 10.14 12.22
N CYS A 85 2.10 9.19 11.74
CA CYS A 85 0.84 8.79 12.38
C CYS A 85 0.76 7.29 12.71
N ASP A 86 1.83 6.53 12.45
CA ASP A 86 1.91 5.07 12.68
C ASP A 86 0.86 4.24 11.93
N TYR A 87 0.22 4.82 10.92
CA TYR A 87 -0.74 4.14 10.05
C TYR A 87 -0.09 2.99 9.27
N ASP A 88 -0.74 1.83 9.25
CA ASP A 88 -0.30 0.67 8.45
C ASP A 88 -0.63 0.90 6.97
N MET A 89 0.34 1.47 6.27
CA MET A 89 0.24 1.77 4.84
C MET A 89 0.26 0.48 4.00
N HIS A 90 0.97 -0.56 4.45
CA HIS A 90 1.04 -1.83 3.71
C HIS A 90 -0.33 -2.52 3.66
N ARG A 91 -1.04 -2.53 4.79
CA ARG A 91 -2.41 -3.07 4.83
C ARG A 91 -3.36 -2.26 3.96
N HIS A 92 -3.18 -0.94 3.86
CA HIS A 92 -3.97 -0.13 2.95
C HIS A 92 -3.72 -0.51 1.49
N ASP A 93 -2.45 -0.67 1.10
CA ASP A 93 -2.07 -1.10 -0.25
C ASP A 93 -2.66 -2.48 -0.60
N GLU A 94 -2.66 -3.42 0.36
CA GLU A 94 -3.31 -4.74 0.21
C GLU A 94 -4.83 -4.61 -0.04
N LEU A 95 -5.51 -3.77 0.75
CA LEU A 95 -6.96 -3.57 0.60
C LEU A 95 -7.31 -2.96 -0.75
N VAL A 96 -6.54 -1.96 -1.21
CA VAL A 96 -6.72 -1.35 -2.53
C VAL A 96 -6.48 -2.38 -3.63
N ALA A 97 -5.40 -3.16 -3.53
CA ALA A 97 -5.10 -4.21 -4.51
C ALA A 97 -6.17 -5.31 -4.56
N GLU A 98 -6.73 -5.70 -3.41
CA GLU A 98 -7.85 -6.64 -3.33
C GLU A 98 -9.11 -6.07 -4.00
N GLU A 99 -9.42 -4.80 -3.78
CA GLU A 99 -10.57 -4.13 -4.39
C GLU A 99 -10.43 -4.07 -5.92
N GLU A 100 -9.26 -3.66 -6.41
CA GLU A 100 -8.95 -3.67 -7.84
C GLU A 100 -9.00 -5.09 -8.44
N ALA A 101 -8.53 -6.10 -7.71
CA ALA A 101 -8.63 -7.49 -8.14
C ALA A 101 -10.10 -7.95 -8.23
N LYS A 102 -10.95 -7.58 -7.27
CA LYS A 102 -12.40 -7.87 -7.31
C LYS A 102 -13.08 -7.20 -8.49
N ILE A 103 -12.76 -5.94 -8.76
CA ILE A 103 -13.32 -5.20 -9.91
C ILE A 103 -12.92 -5.90 -11.21
N ARG A 104 -11.62 -6.17 -11.43
CA ARG A 104 -11.13 -6.87 -12.62
C ARG A 104 -11.75 -8.25 -12.80
N LYS A 105 -11.92 -9.00 -11.70
CA LYS A 105 -12.60 -10.30 -11.71
C LYS A 105 -14.05 -10.15 -12.17
N SER A 106 -14.80 -9.19 -11.63
CA SER A 106 -16.20 -8.96 -11.99
C SER A 106 -16.39 -8.60 -13.48
N GLU A 107 -15.47 -7.84 -14.05
CA GLU A 107 -15.49 -7.53 -15.49
C GLU A 107 -15.24 -8.78 -16.33
N THR A 108 -14.22 -9.55 -15.97
CA THR A 108 -13.84 -10.79 -16.65
C THR A 108 -14.98 -11.83 -16.59
N ASP A 109 -15.60 -12.00 -15.42
CA ASP A 109 -16.73 -12.91 -15.22
C ASP A 109 -17.91 -12.53 -16.14
N ARG A 110 -18.19 -11.22 -16.27
CA ARG A 110 -19.24 -10.73 -17.17
C ARG A 110 -18.93 -11.02 -18.64
N TYR A 111 -17.67 -10.89 -19.05
CA TYR A 111 -17.25 -11.25 -20.41
C TYR A 111 -17.36 -12.75 -20.66
N LEU A 112 -16.92 -13.59 -19.70
CA LEU A 112 -17.02 -15.05 -19.78
C LEU A 112 -18.48 -15.53 -19.87
N LEU A 113 -19.38 -14.96 -19.07
CA LEU A 113 -20.82 -15.25 -19.12
C LEU A 113 -21.44 -14.90 -20.48
N LYS A 114 -21.07 -13.75 -21.07
CA LYS A 114 -21.52 -13.37 -22.41
C LYS A 114 -20.99 -14.34 -23.47
N ALA A 115 -19.71 -14.70 -23.41
CA ALA A 115 -19.11 -15.66 -24.33
C ALA A 115 -19.80 -17.04 -24.23
N PHE A 116 -20.04 -17.52 -23.01
CA PHE A 116 -20.81 -18.74 -22.77
C PHE A 116 -22.20 -18.69 -23.43
N GLY A 117 -22.95 -17.60 -23.23
CA GLY A 117 -24.26 -17.41 -23.85
C GLY A 117 -24.23 -17.50 -25.38
N VAL A 118 -23.21 -16.90 -26.01
CA VAL A 118 -23.02 -16.95 -27.47
C VAL A 118 -22.73 -18.38 -27.94
N PHE A 119 -21.80 -19.09 -27.31
CA PHE A 119 -21.47 -20.48 -27.70
C PHE A 119 -22.63 -21.45 -27.45
N ALA A 120 -23.36 -21.29 -26.34
CA ALA A 120 -24.55 -22.08 -26.06
C ALA A 120 -25.65 -21.83 -27.10
N ALA A 121 -25.86 -20.58 -27.51
CA ALA A 121 -26.83 -20.23 -28.55
C ALA A 121 -26.43 -20.82 -29.92
N ILE A 122 -25.15 -20.77 -30.28
CA ILE A 122 -24.62 -21.38 -31.52
C ILE A 122 -24.84 -22.91 -31.49
N ALA A 123 -24.50 -23.56 -30.39
CA ALA A 123 -24.69 -25.00 -30.23
C ALA A 123 -26.18 -25.40 -30.33
N ALA A 124 -27.07 -24.68 -29.64
CA ALA A 124 -28.51 -24.92 -29.70
C ALA A 124 -29.08 -24.69 -31.11
N THR A 125 -28.68 -23.60 -31.77
CA THR A 125 -29.15 -23.26 -33.12
C THR A 125 -28.66 -24.29 -34.14
N SER A 126 -27.38 -24.68 -34.07
CA SER A 126 -26.80 -25.72 -34.92
C SER A 126 -27.49 -27.07 -34.71
N PHE A 127 -27.84 -27.41 -33.47
CA PHE A 127 -28.55 -28.64 -33.15
C PHE A 127 -29.97 -28.66 -33.70
N LEU A 128 -30.71 -27.55 -33.64
CA LEU A 128 -32.08 -27.43 -34.14
C LEU A 128 -32.15 -27.41 -35.67
N ILE A 129 -31.20 -26.74 -36.33
CA ILE A 129 -31.19 -26.62 -37.80
C ILE A 129 -30.69 -27.92 -38.48
N LYS A 130 -30.01 -28.82 -37.75
CA LYS A 130 -29.44 -30.06 -38.32
C LYS A 130 -30.45 -30.93 -39.07
N ASP A 131 -31.72 -30.87 -38.70
CA ASP A 131 -32.78 -31.71 -39.28
C ASP A 131 -33.41 -31.09 -40.54
N TYR A 132 -33.11 -29.82 -40.83
CA TYR A 132 -33.53 -29.11 -42.04
C TYR A 132 -32.42 -29.01 -43.10
N LEU A 133 -31.22 -29.49 -42.79
CA LEU A 133 -30.06 -29.43 -43.68
C LEU A 133 -29.93 -30.70 -44.54
N PRO A 134 -29.43 -30.58 -45.79
CA PRO A 134 -29.14 -31.71 -46.65
C PRO A 134 -28.09 -32.64 -46.02
N GLU A 135 -28.12 -33.94 -46.34
CA GLU A 135 -27.31 -34.99 -45.72
C GLU A 135 -25.80 -34.68 -45.69
N SER A 136 -25.28 -34.00 -46.71
CA SER A 136 -23.86 -33.62 -46.79
C SER A 136 -23.43 -32.58 -45.75
N TRP A 137 -24.37 -31.77 -45.22
CA TRP A 137 -24.11 -30.71 -44.23
C TRP A 137 -24.44 -31.14 -42.80
N ARG A 138 -25.18 -32.24 -42.63
CA ARG A 138 -25.61 -32.74 -41.32
C ARG A 138 -24.44 -33.15 -40.43
N SER A 139 -23.43 -33.79 -41.01
CA SER A 139 -22.19 -34.17 -40.29
C SER A 139 -21.40 -32.94 -39.80
N TRP A 140 -21.37 -31.87 -40.59
CA TRP A 140 -20.73 -30.60 -40.21
C TRP A 140 -21.48 -29.91 -39.07
N ALA A 141 -22.82 -29.89 -39.10
CA ALA A 141 -23.63 -29.32 -38.02
C ALA A 141 -23.42 -30.04 -36.68
N ILE A 142 -23.24 -31.38 -36.70
CA ILE A 142 -22.90 -32.15 -35.48
C ILE A 142 -21.51 -31.76 -34.96
N GLY A 143 -20.51 -31.65 -35.86
CA GLY A 143 -19.16 -31.22 -35.48
C GLY A 143 -19.12 -29.82 -34.85
N VAL A 144 -19.85 -28.86 -35.42
CA VAL A 144 -19.97 -27.49 -34.87
C VAL A 144 -20.65 -27.50 -33.50
N THR A 145 -21.68 -28.32 -33.32
CA THR A 145 -22.40 -28.42 -32.04
C THR A 145 -21.49 -28.95 -30.93
N VAL A 146 -20.72 -30.01 -31.21
CA VAL A 146 -19.78 -30.61 -30.24
C VAL A 146 -18.64 -29.64 -29.90
N ALA A 147 -18.07 -28.96 -30.90
CA ALA A 147 -17.00 -27.99 -30.68
C ALA A 147 -17.48 -26.77 -29.87
N ALA A 148 -18.63 -26.20 -30.24
CA ALA A 148 -19.22 -25.07 -29.53
C ALA A 148 -19.66 -25.44 -28.10
N GLY A 149 -20.24 -26.63 -27.91
CA GLY A 149 -20.59 -27.15 -26.58
C GLY A 149 -19.35 -27.39 -25.71
N GLY A 150 -18.27 -27.93 -26.28
CA GLY A 150 -16.98 -28.09 -25.60
C GLY A 150 -16.37 -26.77 -25.17
N LEU A 151 -16.38 -25.75 -26.04
CA LEU A 151 -15.92 -24.40 -25.71
C LEU A 151 -16.77 -23.76 -24.60
N ALA A 152 -18.10 -23.89 -24.68
CA ALA A 152 -18.98 -23.40 -23.61
C ALA A 152 -18.68 -24.08 -22.27
N PHE A 153 -18.38 -25.38 -22.26
CA PHE A 153 -18.00 -26.12 -21.06
C PHE A 153 -16.66 -25.66 -20.48
N LEU A 154 -15.65 -25.42 -21.32
CA LEU A 154 -14.35 -24.89 -20.88
C LEU A 154 -14.48 -23.48 -20.29
N ILE A 155 -15.30 -22.62 -20.90
CA ILE A 155 -15.60 -21.28 -20.38
C ILE A 155 -16.30 -21.36 -19.02
N LEU A 156 -17.24 -22.30 -18.87
CA LEU A 156 -17.93 -22.52 -17.60
C LEU A 156 -16.99 -23.05 -16.51
N GLN A 157 -16.04 -23.92 -16.85
CA GLN A 157 -14.99 -24.34 -15.92
C GLN A 157 -14.05 -23.21 -15.54
N ALA A 158 -13.68 -22.34 -16.49
CA ALA A 158 -12.82 -21.19 -16.22
C ALA A 158 -13.48 -20.12 -15.35
N HIS A 159 -14.81 -20.06 -15.34
CA HIS A 159 -15.59 -19.19 -14.46
C HIS A 159 -15.73 -19.74 -13.02
N ARG A 160 -15.62 -21.06 -12.82
CA ARG A 160 -15.84 -21.70 -11.52
C ARG A 160 -14.63 -21.55 -10.60
#